data_AF-A0A009RMG3-F1
#
_entry.id   AF-A0A009RMG3-F1
#
_cell.length_a   1.000
_cell.length_b   1.000
_cell.length_c   1.000
_cell.angle_alpha   90.00
_cell.angle_beta   90.00
_cell.angle_gamma   90.00
#
_symmetry.space_group_name_H-M   'P 1'
#
loop_
_entity.id
_entity.type
_entity.pdbx_description
1 polymer ?
#
loop_
_entity_poly.entity_id
_entity_poly.type
_entity_poly.pdbx_seq_one_letter_code
_entity_poly.pdbx_strand_id
1 'polypeptide(L)'
;AYIQGIKTENGIFAGGPFDWLTAFSIFTGIGVVAMYATLGCGWLILKTEKGLQQRMYELMPKLIIALLIIFGAVSLYTPLTHPEIADRWFSLPNLFYFSPVPILVLLFVSLILSACKKQQDHKPFIYTLALVFLAFTGFVISLWPNIIPPSVTIWQAAAPHSSQMFALVGALILIPIIITYTIVSYWVFRDKVRVGDEGYH
;
A
#
# COMPACT_ATOMS: atom_id res chain seq x y z
N ALA A 1 5.09 -2.70 15.15
CA ALA A 1 4.37 -2.66 16.44
C ALA A 1 3.02 -3.37 16.31
N TYR A 2 2.15 -2.94 15.39
CA TYR A 2 0.80 -3.51 15.25
C TYR A 2 0.72 -5.03 15.06
N ILE A 3 1.50 -5.59 14.12
CA ILE A 3 1.52 -7.04 13.89
C ILE A 3 2.17 -7.80 15.05
N GLN A 4 3.16 -7.19 15.72
CA GLN A 4 3.90 -7.82 16.81
C GLN A 4 3.15 -7.82 18.16
N GLY A 5 1.96 -7.22 18.20
CA GLY A 5 1.19 -7.03 19.42
C GLY A 5 1.69 -5.85 20.26
N ILE A 6 0.77 -5.28 21.04
CA ILE A 6 1.05 -4.21 21.99
C ILE A 6 0.99 -4.84 23.40
N LYS A 7 2.02 -4.64 24.22
CA LYS A 7 2.01 -5.11 25.62
C LYS A 7 0.89 -4.42 26.38
N THR A 8 -0.09 -5.20 26.80
CA THR A 8 -1.21 -4.73 27.62
C THR A 8 -1.33 -5.64 28.84
N GLU A 9 -1.48 -5.03 30.01
CA GLU A 9 -1.87 -5.72 31.25
C GLU A 9 -3.25 -5.20 31.64
N ASN A 10 -4.23 -6.10 31.80
CA ASN A 10 -5.61 -5.74 32.15
C ASN A 10 -6.27 -4.71 31.21
N GLY A 11 -5.91 -4.72 29.92
CA GLY A 11 -6.45 -3.78 28.93
C GLY A 11 -5.83 -2.38 28.97
N ILE A 12 -4.83 -2.16 29.83
CA ILE A 12 -4.06 -0.92 29.92
C ILE A 12 -2.72 -1.13 29.22
N PHE A 13 -2.29 -0.15 28.42
CA PHE A 13 -0.95 -0.16 27.82
C PHE A 13 0.11 -0.25 28.92
N ALA A 14 0.88 -1.34 28.93
CA ALA A 14 1.92 -1.61 29.91
C ALA A 14 3.32 -1.58 29.28
N GLY A 15 3.43 -1.05 28.06
CA GLY A 15 4.69 -0.93 27.34
C GLY A 15 5.54 0.27 27.77
N GLY A 16 6.84 0.21 27.48
CA GLY A 16 7.75 1.33 27.64
C GLY A 16 7.59 2.40 26.53
N PRO A 17 8.12 3.62 26.72
CA PRO A 17 8.03 4.71 25.73
C PRO A 17 8.63 4.40 24.35
N PHE A 18 9.53 3.41 24.27
CA PHE A 18 10.21 2.99 23.04
C PHE A 18 9.76 1.63 22.51
N ASP A 19 8.72 1.01 23.07
CA ASP A 19 8.25 -0.32 22.64
C ASP A 19 7.69 -0.32 21.21
N TRP A 20 7.36 0.85 20.67
CA TRP A 20 6.99 1.02 19.27
C TRP A 20 8.19 0.93 18.31
N LEU A 21 9.41 1.19 18.79
CA LEU A 21 10.64 1.23 17.99
C LEU A 21 11.29 -0.16 17.93
N THR A 22 10.64 -1.07 17.23
CA THR A 22 11.18 -2.41 16.95
C THR A 22 11.88 -2.45 15.59
N ALA A 23 12.82 -3.38 15.40
CA ALA A 23 13.47 -3.60 14.11
C ALA A 23 12.47 -3.81 12.96
N PHE A 24 11.37 -4.53 13.23
CA PHE A 24 10.28 -4.72 12.28
C PHE A 24 9.51 -3.42 12.00
N SER A 25 9.29 -2.56 12.99
CA SER A 25 8.63 -1.26 12.79
C SER A 25 9.48 -0.31 11.96
N ILE A 26 10.79 -0.30 12.19
CA ILE A 26 11.74 0.46 11.35
C ILE A 26 11.73 -0.08 9.92
N PHE A 27 11.82 -1.40 9.77
CA PHE A 27 11.82 -2.06 8.46
C PHE A 27 10.54 -1.78 7.66
N THR A 28 9.38 -1.93 8.28
CA THR A 28 8.09 -1.59 7.66
C THR A 28 7.98 -0.10 7.35
N GLY A 29 8.50 0.77 8.22
CA GLY A 29 8.59 2.22 7.96
C GLY A 29 9.43 2.55 6.72
N ILE A 30 10.59 1.92 6.57
CA ILE A 30 11.42 2.02 5.35
C ILE A 30 10.63 1.53 4.13
N GLY A 31 9.86 0.44 4.27
CA GLY A 31 8.96 -0.06 3.23
C GLY A 31 7.93 0.95 2.77
N VAL A 32 7.29 1.65 3.71
CA VAL A 32 6.32 2.70 3.41
C VAL A 32 6.98 3.87 2.69
N VAL A 33 8.17 4.30 3.13
CA VAL A 33 8.94 5.36 2.46
C VAL A 33 9.30 4.96 1.03
N ALA A 34 9.79 3.73 0.82
CA ALA A 34 10.13 3.22 -0.50
C ALA A 34 8.89 3.13 -1.42
N MET A 35 7.75 2.70 -0.87
CA MET A 35 6.48 2.65 -1.59
C MET A 35 6.02 4.04 -2.04
N TYR A 36 6.03 5.03 -1.14
CA TYR A 36 5.66 6.40 -1.49
C TYR A 36 6.65 7.04 -2.47
N ALA A 37 7.95 6.77 -2.33
CA ALA A 37 8.94 7.21 -3.30
C ALA A 37 8.67 6.61 -4.70
N THR A 38 8.27 5.34 -4.78
CA THR A 38 7.93 4.67 -6.04
C THR A 38 6.66 5.27 -6.66
N LEU A 39 5.60 5.50 -5.86
CA LEU A 39 4.38 6.17 -6.31
C LEU A 39 4.65 7.60 -6.80
N GLY A 40 5.44 8.37 -6.03
CA GLY A 40 5.85 9.72 -6.40
C GLY A 40 6.69 9.74 -7.67
N CYS A 41 7.58 8.77 -7.86
CA CYS A 41 8.36 8.63 -9.09
C CYS A 41 7.45 8.36 -10.29
N GLY A 42 6.50 7.43 -10.18
CA GLY A 42 5.49 7.17 -11.22
C GLY A 42 4.63 8.41 -11.53
N TRP A 43 4.25 9.16 -10.51
CA TRP A 43 3.51 10.42 -10.67
C TRP A 43 4.33 11.50 -11.39
N LEU A 44 5.61 11.63 -11.05
CA LEU A 44 6.51 12.57 -11.73
C LEU A 44 6.74 12.16 -13.20
N ILE A 45 6.85 10.85 -13.50
CA ILE A 45 6.90 10.37 -14.89
C ILE A 45 5.65 10.80 -15.66
N LEU A 46 4.47 10.72 -15.03
CA LEU A 46 3.20 11.10 -15.65
C LEU A 46 3.11 12.62 -15.88
N LYS A 47 3.58 13.43 -14.93
CA LYS A 47 3.36 14.89 -14.92
C LYS A 47 4.48 15.75 -15.47
N THR A 48 5.69 15.20 -15.66
CA THR A 48 6.86 15.95 -16.11
C THR A 48 7.26 15.59 -17.54
N GLU A 49 8.03 16.47 -18.18
CA GLU A 49 8.58 16.27 -19.53
C GLU A 49 10.13 16.39 -19.51
N LYS A 50 10.75 15.94 -20.61
CA LYS A 50 12.18 16.15 -20.92
C LYS A 50 13.11 15.59 -19.84
N GLY A 51 14.11 16.36 -19.40
CA GLY A 51 15.22 15.87 -18.59
C GLY A 51 14.81 15.34 -17.20
N LEU A 52 13.79 15.93 -16.57
CA LEU A 52 13.31 15.44 -15.28
C LEU A 52 12.59 14.10 -15.44
N GLN A 53 11.74 13.98 -16.46
CA GLN A 53 11.02 12.75 -16.77
C GLN A 53 11.99 11.58 -17.04
N GLN A 54 13.04 11.84 -17.81
CA GLN A 54 14.07 10.85 -18.11
C GLN A 54 14.81 10.37 -16.84
N ARG A 55 15.18 11.28 -15.94
CA ARG A 55 15.77 10.92 -14.64
C ARG A 55 14.84 10.03 -13.81
N MET A 56 13.52 10.27 -13.87
CA MET A 56 12.56 9.44 -13.17
C MET A 56 12.44 8.05 -13.81
N TYR A 57 12.49 7.93 -15.15
CA TYR A 57 12.55 6.63 -15.83
C TYR A 57 13.79 5.80 -15.44
N GLU A 58 14.92 6.45 -15.13
CA GLU A 58 16.14 5.79 -14.66
C GLU A 58 16.10 5.43 -13.16
N LEU A 59 15.37 6.22 -12.36
CA LEU A 59 15.23 6.02 -10.92
C LEU A 59 14.18 4.94 -10.59
N MET A 60 13.08 4.88 -11.34
CA MET A 60 11.94 3.99 -11.10
C MET A 60 12.35 2.50 -11.01
N PRO A 61 13.23 1.94 -11.88
CA PRO A 61 13.72 0.57 -11.75
C PRO A 61 14.44 0.29 -10.42
N LYS A 62 15.19 1.27 -9.89
CA LYS A 62 15.92 1.12 -8.63
C LYS A 62 14.95 1.09 -7.45
N LEU A 63 13.96 1.98 -7.47
CA LEU A 63 12.91 2.06 -6.45
C LEU A 63 12.03 0.80 -6.43
N ILE A 64 11.60 0.32 -7.60
CA ILE A 64 10.74 -0.87 -7.67
C ILE A 64 11.48 -2.14 -7.25
N ILE A 65 12.77 -2.26 -7.56
CA ILE A 65 13.60 -3.39 -7.08
C ILE A 65 13.76 -3.31 -5.56
N ALA A 66 14.05 -2.12 -5.01
CA ALA A 66 14.12 -1.94 -3.56
C ALA A 66 12.80 -2.31 -2.87
N LEU A 67 11.66 -1.89 -3.44
CA LEU A 67 10.34 -2.25 -2.93
C LEU A 67 10.07 -3.75 -3.02
N LEU A 68 10.47 -4.40 -4.13
CA LEU A 68 10.34 -5.85 -4.28
C LEU A 68 11.16 -6.62 -3.23
N ILE A 69 12.39 -6.17 -2.93
CA ILE A 69 13.22 -6.75 -1.86
C ILE A 69 12.50 -6.64 -0.52
N ILE A 70 11.90 -5.49 -0.22
CA ILE A 70 11.15 -5.28 1.02
C ILE A 70 9.94 -6.21 1.08
N PHE A 71 9.16 -6.34 0.00
CA PHE A 71 8.04 -7.28 -0.06
C PHE A 71 8.48 -8.73 0.13
N GLY A 72 9.58 -9.14 -0.51
CA GLY A 72 10.15 -10.48 -0.34
C GLY A 72 10.58 -10.74 1.11
N ALA A 73 11.26 -9.78 1.73
CA ALA A 73 11.68 -9.89 3.12
C ALA A 73 10.50 -9.91 4.11
N VAL A 74 9.46 -9.10 3.91
CA VAL A 74 8.20 -9.20 4.72
C VAL A 74 7.54 -10.56 4.51
N SER A 75 7.44 -11.02 3.26
CA SER A 75 6.80 -12.28 2.91
C SER A 75 7.51 -13.50 3.50
N LEU A 76 8.81 -13.41 3.76
CA LEU A 76 9.56 -14.47 4.45
C LEU A 76 9.50 -14.31 5.98
N TYR A 77 9.68 -13.09 6.48
CA TYR A 77 9.71 -12.82 7.92
C TYR A 77 8.36 -13.10 8.61
N THR A 78 7.26 -12.72 7.98
CA THR A 78 5.93 -12.77 8.61
C THR A 78 5.48 -14.21 8.91
N PRO A 79 5.54 -15.17 7.97
CA PRO A 79 5.19 -16.57 8.24
C PRO A 79 6.15 -17.25 9.23
N LEU A 80 7.43 -16.89 9.23
CA LEU A 80 8.42 -17.46 10.16
C LEU A 80 8.18 -17.02 11.61
N THR A 81 7.58 -15.85 11.81
CA THR A 81 7.36 -15.28 13.14
C THR A 81 5.93 -15.48 13.65
N HIS A 82 4.96 -15.66 12.76
CA HIS A 82 3.54 -15.80 13.10
C HIS A 82 2.96 -17.07 12.45
N PRO A 83 2.89 -18.18 13.20
CA PRO A 83 2.38 -19.46 12.70
C PRO A 83 0.96 -19.36 12.12
N GLU A 84 0.10 -18.52 12.72
CA GLU A 84 -1.27 -18.30 12.22
C GLU A 84 -1.30 -17.73 10.80
N ILE A 85 -0.35 -16.85 10.47
CA ILE A 85 -0.21 -16.28 9.13
C ILE A 85 0.37 -17.34 8.18
N ALA A 86 1.32 -18.15 8.65
CA ALA A 86 1.85 -19.26 7.86
C ALA A 86 0.74 -20.26 7.51
N ASP A 87 -0.07 -20.67 8.48
CA ASP A 87 -1.21 -21.57 8.26
C ASP A 87 -2.19 -20.94 7.28
N ARG A 88 -2.49 -19.65 7.40
CA ARG A 88 -3.42 -18.98 6.47
C ARG A 88 -2.92 -18.97 5.02
N TRP A 89 -1.63 -18.75 4.80
CA TRP A 89 -1.06 -18.63 3.45
C TRP A 89 -0.65 -19.98 2.85
N PHE A 90 -0.22 -20.95 3.66
CA PHE A 90 0.37 -22.21 3.20
C PHE A 90 -0.51 -23.44 3.43
N SER A 91 -1.62 -23.35 4.18
CA SER A 91 -2.58 -24.46 4.28
C SER A 91 -3.35 -24.67 2.99
N LEU A 92 -3.72 -25.93 2.71
CA LEU A 92 -4.66 -26.27 1.65
C LEU A 92 -6.10 -26.12 2.17
N PRO A 93 -7.03 -25.47 1.42
CA PRO A 93 -6.91 -25.00 0.04
C PRO A 93 -6.45 -23.54 -0.12
N ASN A 94 -6.23 -22.81 0.97
CA ASN A 94 -5.91 -21.38 0.97
C ASN A 94 -4.69 -21.02 0.11
N LEU A 95 -3.69 -21.91 0.05
CA LEU A 95 -2.52 -21.78 -0.82
C LEU A 95 -2.91 -21.52 -2.29
N PHE A 96 -3.94 -22.19 -2.81
CA PHE A 96 -4.40 -21.97 -4.19
C PHE A 96 -5.07 -20.61 -4.37
N TYR A 97 -5.81 -20.15 -3.36
CA TYR A 97 -6.46 -18.83 -3.39
C TYR A 97 -5.48 -17.67 -3.24
N PHE A 98 -4.38 -17.84 -2.49
CA PHE A 98 -3.43 -16.77 -2.20
C PHE A 98 -2.15 -16.79 -3.03
N SER A 99 -1.79 -17.93 -3.65
CA SER A 99 -0.66 -18.01 -4.59
C SER A 99 -0.73 -17.08 -5.81
N PRO A 100 -1.89 -16.60 -6.30
CA PRO A 100 -1.93 -15.57 -7.34
C PRO A 100 -1.32 -14.25 -6.91
N VAL A 101 -1.34 -13.91 -5.61
CA VAL A 101 -0.83 -12.62 -5.09
C VAL A 101 0.65 -12.42 -5.40
N PRO A 102 1.59 -13.32 -5.01
CA PRO A 102 3.00 -13.15 -5.33
C PRO A 102 3.26 -13.17 -6.85
N ILE A 103 2.48 -13.93 -7.62
CA ILE A 103 2.58 -13.94 -9.09
C ILE A 103 2.21 -12.57 -9.67
N LEU A 104 1.10 -11.98 -9.19
CA LEU A 104 0.66 -10.66 -9.61
C LEU A 104 1.65 -9.56 -9.19
N VAL A 105 2.28 -9.67 -8.02
CA VAL A 105 3.37 -8.76 -7.59
C VAL A 105 4.50 -8.78 -8.61
N LEU A 106 5.00 -9.97 -8.96
CA LEU A 106 6.09 -10.13 -9.93
C LEU A 106 5.67 -9.66 -11.33
N LEU A 107 4.43 -9.90 -11.73
CA LEU A 107 3.86 -9.42 -12.98
C LEU A 107 3.86 -7.88 -13.02
N PHE A 108 3.31 -7.21 -12.01
CA PHE A 108 3.24 -5.74 -11.98
C PHE A 108 4.63 -5.10 -11.91
N VAL A 109 5.56 -5.67 -11.14
CA VAL A 109 6.95 -5.21 -11.13
C VAL A 109 7.57 -5.34 -12.53
N SER A 110 7.38 -6.47 -13.20
CA SER A 110 7.87 -6.68 -14.57
C SER A 110 7.24 -5.70 -15.57
N LEU A 111 5.94 -5.43 -15.43
CA LEU A 111 5.22 -4.46 -16.25
C LEU A 111 5.70 -3.03 -16.02
N ILE A 112 6.01 -2.63 -14.78
CA ILE A 112 6.61 -1.33 -14.45
C ILE A 112 7.97 -1.22 -15.13
N LEU A 113 8.85 -2.22 -14.98
CA LEU A 113 10.17 -2.23 -15.60
C LEU A 113 10.08 -2.15 -17.13
N SER A 114 9.14 -2.88 -17.74
CA SER A 114 8.88 -2.83 -19.18
C SER A 114 8.36 -1.46 -19.62
N ALA A 115 7.45 -0.86 -18.85
CA ALA A 115 6.88 0.45 -19.13
C ALA A 115 7.94 1.55 -19.04
N CYS A 116 8.87 1.48 -18.08
CA CYS A 116 10.01 2.40 -17.98
C CYS A 116 10.96 2.26 -19.18
N LYS A 117 11.28 1.02 -19.60
CA LYS A 117 12.11 0.78 -20.80
C LYS A 117 11.46 1.30 -22.08
N LYS A 118 10.14 1.17 -22.19
CA LYS A 118 9.34 1.67 -23.33
C LYS A 118 8.97 3.15 -23.19
N GLN A 119 9.43 3.83 -22.14
CA GLN A 119 9.12 5.24 -21.83
C GLN A 119 7.61 5.56 -21.95
N GLN A 120 6.78 4.69 -21.37
CA GLN A 120 5.34 4.88 -21.36
C GLN A 120 4.94 5.79 -20.20
N ASP A 121 4.23 6.88 -20.50
CA ASP A 121 3.99 7.93 -19.50
C ASP A 121 3.02 7.52 -18.38
N HIS A 122 1.89 6.90 -18.72
CA HIS A 122 0.82 6.64 -17.74
C HIS A 122 0.95 5.29 -17.04
N LYS A 123 1.56 4.32 -17.72
CA LYS A 123 1.58 2.91 -17.30
C LYS A 123 2.38 2.64 -16.01
N PRO A 124 3.58 3.21 -15.80
CA PRO A 124 4.34 3.02 -14.57
C PRO A 124 3.51 3.39 -13.33
N PHE A 125 2.83 4.54 -13.37
CA PHE A 125 1.99 4.99 -12.26
C PHE A 125 0.80 4.06 -12.00
N ILE A 126 0.05 3.68 -13.04
CA ILE A 126 -1.12 2.79 -12.91
C ILE A 126 -0.71 1.41 -12.35
N TYR A 127 0.39 0.85 -12.85
CA TYR A 127 0.89 -0.44 -12.36
C TYR A 127 1.41 -0.35 -10.93
N THR A 128 2.05 0.76 -10.54
CA THR A 128 2.42 0.97 -9.14
C THR A 128 1.20 1.10 -8.25
N LEU A 129 0.14 1.78 -8.67
CA LEU A 129 -1.11 1.86 -7.91
C LEU A 129 -1.76 0.48 -7.73
N ALA A 130 -1.79 -0.33 -8.79
CA ALA A 130 -2.27 -1.71 -8.73
C ALA A 130 -1.41 -2.57 -7.78
N LEU A 131 -0.10 -2.40 -7.80
CA LEU A 131 0.83 -3.08 -6.90
C LEU A 131 0.60 -2.70 -5.43
N VAL A 132 0.37 -1.42 -5.14
CA VAL A 132 0.07 -0.92 -3.79
C VAL A 132 -1.27 -1.47 -3.30
N PHE A 133 -2.30 -1.46 -4.15
CA PHE A 133 -3.59 -2.06 -3.85
C PHE A 133 -3.45 -3.55 -3.53
N LEU A 134 -2.67 -4.29 -4.33
CA LEU A 134 -2.39 -5.71 -4.10
C LEU A 134 -1.65 -5.96 -2.77
N ALA A 135 -0.65 -5.13 -2.44
CA ALA A 135 0.06 -5.23 -1.17
C ALA A 135 -0.87 -4.97 0.02
N PHE A 136 -1.72 -3.95 -0.07
CA PHE A 136 -2.67 -3.60 0.98
C PHE A 136 -3.74 -4.68 1.18
N THR A 137 -4.28 -5.22 0.10
CA THR A 137 -5.26 -6.33 0.17
C THR A 137 -4.63 -7.59 0.76
N GLY A 138 -3.41 -7.95 0.36
CA GLY A 138 -2.66 -9.07 0.96
C GLY A 138 -2.43 -8.88 2.46
N PHE A 139 -2.14 -7.66 2.90
CA PHE A 139 -2.03 -7.31 4.31
C PHE A 139 -3.36 -7.49 5.07
N VAL A 140 -4.47 -6.96 4.55
CA VAL A 140 -5.81 -7.10 5.17
C VAL A 140 -6.22 -8.56 5.29
N ILE A 141 -6.01 -9.36 4.25
CA ILE A 141 -6.32 -10.79 4.23
C ILE A 141 -5.53 -11.54 5.30
N SER A 142 -4.27 -11.14 5.53
CA SER A 142 -3.40 -11.79 6.52
C SER A 142 -3.86 -11.57 7.96
N LEU A 143 -4.53 -10.44 8.23
CA LEU A 143 -5.00 -10.09 9.57
C LEU A 143 -6.45 -10.51 9.81
N TRP A 144 -7.25 -10.69 8.76
CA TRP A 144 -8.65 -11.10 8.86
C TRP A 144 -8.84 -12.37 9.72
N PRO A 145 -9.81 -12.44 10.65
CA PRO A 145 -10.84 -11.44 10.98
C PRO A 145 -10.43 -10.49 12.12
N ASN A 146 -9.17 -10.53 12.55
CA ASN A 146 -8.68 -9.70 13.64
C ASN A 146 -8.39 -8.30 13.11
N ILE A 147 -9.02 -7.31 13.73
CA ILE A 147 -8.67 -5.92 13.43
C ILE A 147 -7.44 -5.57 14.25
N ILE A 148 -7.39 -5.86 15.56
CA ILE A 148 -6.20 -5.72 16.43
C ILE A 148 -5.69 -7.12 16.80
N PRO A 149 -4.60 -7.60 16.18
CA PRO A 149 -4.07 -8.93 16.46
C PRO A 149 -3.51 -9.07 17.88
N PRO A 150 -3.60 -10.26 18.50
CA PRO A 150 -4.37 -11.44 18.08
C PRO A 150 -5.82 -11.48 18.62
N SER A 151 -6.18 -10.56 19.52
CA SER A 151 -7.32 -10.75 20.43
C SER A 151 -8.63 -10.06 20.05
N VAL A 152 -8.60 -9.04 19.18
CA VAL A 152 -9.81 -8.25 18.87
C VAL A 152 -10.25 -8.45 17.43
N THR A 153 -11.39 -9.10 17.27
CA THR A 153 -12.05 -9.30 15.97
C THR A 153 -12.78 -8.05 15.49
N ILE A 154 -13.05 -7.95 14.19
CA ILE A 154 -13.88 -6.88 13.62
C ILE A 154 -15.26 -6.75 14.28
N TRP A 155 -15.80 -7.86 14.80
CA TRP A 155 -17.12 -7.92 15.44
C TRP A 155 -17.08 -7.41 16.87
N GLN A 156 -15.99 -7.68 17.59
CA GLN A 156 -15.79 -7.18 18.95
C GLN A 156 -15.44 -5.69 18.96
N ALA A 157 -14.73 -5.21 17.93
CA ALA A 157 -14.44 -3.78 17.75
C ALA A 157 -15.59 -2.99 17.10
N ALA A 158 -16.70 -3.65 16.76
CA ALA A 158 -17.82 -3.03 16.07
C ALA A 158 -18.54 -2.02 16.98
N ALA A 159 -18.70 -0.79 16.50
CA ALA A 159 -19.58 0.19 17.13
C ALA A 159 -21.05 -0.29 17.13
N PRO A 160 -21.91 0.27 18.01
CA PRO A 160 -23.34 -0.05 18.00
C PRO A 160 -23.98 0.17 16.63
N HIS A 161 -24.95 -0.69 16.27
CA HIS A 161 -25.58 -0.71 14.95
C HIS A 161 -26.14 0.66 14.51
N SER A 162 -26.74 1.44 15.43
CA SER A 162 -27.25 2.78 15.13
C SER A 162 -26.16 3.75 14.69
N SER A 163 -25.00 3.73 15.36
CA SER A 163 -23.84 4.55 14.99
C SER A 163 -23.22 4.12 13.66
N GLN A 164 -23.17 2.80 13.38
CA GLN A 164 -22.69 2.29 12.11
C GLN A 164 -23.60 2.70 10.95
N MET A 165 -24.91 2.60 11.12
CA MET A 165 -25.89 3.02 10.11
C MET A 165 -25.80 4.53 9.83
N PHE A 166 -25.64 5.34 10.87
CA PHE A 166 -25.40 6.78 10.70
C PHE A 166 -24.12 7.06 9.90
N ALA A 167 -23.00 6.42 10.26
CA ALA A 167 -21.74 6.55 9.55
C ALA A 167 -21.82 6.05 8.09
N LEU A 168 -22.57 4.97 7.84
CA LEU A 168 -22.79 4.41 6.51
C LEU A 168 -23.54 5.39 5.60
N VAL A 169 -24.62 6.02 6.09
CA VAL A 169 -25.35 7.03 5.33
C VAL A 169 -24.44 8.22 5.00
N GLY A 170 -23.66 8.70 5.98
CA GLY A 170 -22.66 9.74 5.73
C GLY A 170 -21.63 9.34 4.68
N ALA A 171 -21.10 8.12 4.76
CA ALA A 171 -20.13 7.58 3.81
C ALA A 171 -20.71 7.45 2.39
N LEU A 172 -21.96 6.99 2.25
CA LEU A 172 -22.65 6.85 0.97
C LEU A 172 -22.87 8.19 0.25
N ILE A 173 -22.92 9.31 0.99
CA ILE A 173 -23.06 10.64 0.41
C ILE A 173 -21.68 11.26 0.17
N LEU A 174 -20.81 11.24 1.18
CA LEU A 174 -19.52 11.93 1.13
C LEU A 174 -18.50 11.25 0.21
N ILE A 175 -18.44 9.91 0.18
CA ILE A 175 -17.47 9.19 -0.65
C ILE A 175 -17.69 9.50 -2.14
N PRO A 176 -18.91 9.40 -2.70
CA PRO A 176 -19.14 9.80 -4.09
C PRO A 176 -18.76 11.25 -4.38
N ILE A 177 -19.09 12.19 -3.48
CA ILE A 177 -18.72 13.61 -3.65
C ILE A 177 -17.20 13.78 -3.72
N ILE A 178 -16.46 13.17 -2.78
CA ILE A 178 -15.00 13.22 -2.74
C ILE A 178 -14.41 12.61 -4.01
N ILE A 179 -14.93 11.46 -4.46
CA ILE A 179 -14.48 10.79 -5.68
C ILE A 179 -14.75 11.66 -6.90
N THR A 180 -15.96 12.22 -7.07
CA THR A 180 -16.32 13.09 -8.19
C THR A 180 -15.42 14.32 -8.21
N TYR A 181 -15.24 15.01 -7.08
CA TYR A 181 -14.35 16.17 -6.98
C TYR A 181 -12.92 15.80 -7.36
N THR A 182 -12.42 14.67 -6.87
CA THR A 182 -11.07 14.18 -7.18
C THR A 182 -10.92 13.88 -8.66
N ILE A 183 -11.88 13.18 -9.28
CA ILE A 183 -11.87 12.88 -10.72
C ILE A 183 -11.88 14.17 -11.54
N VAL A 184 -12.75 15.12 -11.21
CA VAL A 184 -12.83 16.42 -11.91
C VAL A 184 -11.51 17.17 -11.76
N SER A 185 -10.94 17.25 -10.57
CA SER A 185 -9.64 17.89 -10.33
C SER A 185 -8.55 17.24 -11.19
N TYR A 186 -8.47 15.91 -11.23
CA TYR A 186 -7.48 15.20 -12.05
C TYR A 186 -7.72 15.39 -13.55
N TRP A 187 -8.97 15.50 -13.98
CA TRP A 187 -9.33 15.73 -15.37
C TRP A 187 -9.01 17.15 -15.83
N VAL A 188 -9.27 18.15 -14.98
CA VAL A 188 -8.93 19.56 -15.22
C VAL A 188 -7.41 19.74 -15.29
N PHE A 189 -6.66 19.16 -14.34
CA PHE A 189 -5.20 19.26 -14.29
C PHE A 189 -4.48 18.10 -14.98
N ARG A 190 -5.06 17.52 -16.04
CA ARG A 190 -4.51 16.30 -16.66
C ARG A 190 -3.19 16.50 -17.38
N ASP A 191 -2.97 17.70 -17.90
CA ASP A 191 -1.80 18.01 -18.72
C ASP A 191 -0.50 18.02 -17.92
N LYS A 192 0.62 17.91 -18.63
CA LYS A 192 1.96 17.91 -18.04
C LYS A 192 2.39 19.32 -17.68
N VAL A 193 3.13 19.44 -16.59
CA VAL A 193 3.66 20.72 -16.12
C VAL A 193 4.87 21.11 -16.98
N ARG A 194 4.78 22.26 -17.66
CA ARG A 194 5.86 22.81 -18.48
C ARG A 194 6.45 24.06 -17.84
N VAL A 195 7.76 24.27 -18.03
CA VAL A 195 8.43 25.50 -17.63
C VAL A 195 7.97 26.61 -18.58
N GLY A 196 7.18 27.57 -18.07
CA GLY A 196 6.68 28.73 -18.81
C GLY A 196 5.19 28.71 -19.20
N ASP A 197 4.38 27.80 -18.66
CA ASP A 197 2.92 27.85 -18.86
C ASP A 197 2.31 29.07 -18.15
N GLU A 198 1.58 29.90 -18.90
CA GLU A 198 0.94 31.14 -18.41
C GLU A 198 -0.13 30.92 -17.32
N GLY A 199 -0.48 29.67 -17.00
CA GLY A 199 -1.43 29.30 -15.95
C GLY A 199 -0.81 29.08 -14.55
N TYR A 200 0.52 29.13 -14.42
CA TYR A 200 1.22 29.07 -13.15
C TYR A 200 1.98 30.39 -12.93
N HIS A 201 1.30 31.36 -12.34
CA HIS A 201 1.92 32.57 -11.79
C HIS A 201 2.64 32.29 -10.48
#